data_AF-A0A8H7IFU4-F1
#
_entry.id   AF-A0A8H7IFU4-F1
#
_cell.length_a   1.000
_cell.length_b   1.000
_cell.length_c   1.000
_cell.angle_alpha   90.00
_cell.angle_beta   90.00
_cell.angle_gamma   90.00
#
_symmetry.space_group_name_H-M   'P 1'
#
loop_
_entity.id
_entity.type
_entity.pdbx_description
1 polymer ?
#
loop_
_entity_poly.entity_id
_entity_poly.type
_entity_poly.pdbx_seq_one_letter_code
_entity_poly.pdbx_strand_id
1 'polypeptide(L)'
;MANQSSYYASGPTTQFVPPASIPAGIESAISSKYPPPSSPSFFTGRHEYNDSVSQLQDALNVAKRRLTEVKLLPLPQAARNSLPVGRTAWKNQEGIALAVGSHLKTSQYRHILSLLTSLNALRSLAEVGNQPAVINELAKVLQRYERIDKDELLAMKKNPVKFDSHGRSYTLGKRKESAARVWVIPTKTVAAPVPETALQKEISAELALTPTMPEIQ
;
A
#
# COMPACT_ATOMS: atom_id res chain seq x y z
N MET A 1 -48.11 -25.58 62.65
CA MET A 1 -46.77 -25.01 62.87
C MET A 1 -45.95 -25.31 61.62
N ALA A 2 -45.64 -24.28 60.83
CA ALA A 2 -45.03 -24.43 59.50
C ALA A 2 -43.49 -24.48 59.62
N ASN A 3 -42.89 -25.51 59.03
CA ASN A 3 -41.45 -25.74 59.02
C ASN A 3 -40.87 -25.07 57.77
N GLN A 4 -40.15 -23.96 57.94
CA GLN A 4 -39.41 -23.31 56.85
C GLN A 4 -38.00 -23.91 56.82
N SER A 5 -37.70 -24.69 55.79
CA SER A 5 -36.35 -25.22 55.54
C SER A 5 -35.64 -24.31 54.53
N SER A 6 -34.69 -23.52 55.00
CA SER A 6 -33.83 -22.68 54.16
C SER A 6 -32.75 -23.55 53.51
N TYR A 7 -32.89 -23.81 52.22
CA TYR A 7 -31.82 -24.41 51.42
C TYR A 7 -30.81 -23.32 51.02
N TYR A 8 -29.63 -23.32 51.65
CA TYR A 8 -28.47 -22.60 51.11
C TYR A 8 -27.70 -23.54 50.19
N ALA A 9 -27.61 -23.17 48.90
CA ALA A 9 -26.77 -23.86 47.94
C ALA A 9 -25.29 -23.49 48.22
N SER A 10 -24.51 -24.44 48.72
CA SER A 10 -23.06 -24.36 48.76
C SER A 10 -22.49 -24.57 47.35
N GLY A 11 -22.19 -23.48 46.65
CA GLY A 11 -21.37 -23.57 45.44
C GLY A 11 -19.93 -23.99 45.78
N PRO A 12 -19.22 -24.69 44.88
CA PRO A 12 -17.83 -25.04 45.11
C PRO A 12 -16.99 -23.77 45.23
N THR A 13 -16.51 -23.48 46.43
CA THR A 13 -15.50 -22.44 46.65
C THR A 13 -14.19 -22.99 46.12
N THR A 14 -13.83 -22.61 44.89
CA THR A 14 -12.48 -22.86 44.38
C THR A 14 -11.53 -21.97 45.17
N GLN A 15 -10.70 -22.58 46.03
CA GLN A 15 -9.63 -21.85 46.72
C GLN A 15 -8.69 -21.27 45.66
N PHE A 16 -8.48 -19.95 45.72
CA PHE A 16 -7.53 -19.26 44.87
C PHE A 16 -6.12 -19.70 45.27
N VAL A 17 -5.45 -20.45 44.40
CA VAL A 17 -4.06 -20.89 44.59
C VAL A 17 -3.15 -19.99 43.74
N PRO A 18 -2.19 -19.25 44.34
CA PRO A 18 -1.24 -18.45 43.60
C PRO A 18 -0.32 -19.32 42.73
N PRO A 19 0.08 -18.85 41.52
CA PRO A 19 0.75 -19.68 40.51
C PRO A 19 2.05 -20.33 40.98
N ALA A 20 2.77 -19.71 41.92
CA ALA A 20 4.02 -20.25 42.48
C ALA A 20 3.84 -21.48 43.38
N SER A 21 2.62 -21.79 43.82
CA SER A 21 2.31 -22.92 44.72
C SER A 21 1.76 -24.14 44.00
N ILE A 22 1.67 -24.09 42.66
CA ILE A 22 1.31 -25.26 41.86
C ILE A 22 2.51 -26.21 41.88
N PRO A 23 2.38 -27.44 42.40
CA PRO A 23 3.48 -28.40 42.32
C PRO A 23 3.77 -28.66 40.84
N ALA A 24 5.05 -28.53 40.44
CA ALA A 24 5.51 -28.60 39.04
C ALA A 24 5.03 -29.84 38.25
N GLY A 25 4.60 -30.90 38.94
CA GLY A 25 3.99 -32.09 38.34
C GLY A 25 2.56 -31.93 37.82
N ILE A 26 1.81 -30.89 38.19
CA ILE A 26 0.44 -30.66 37.69
C ILE A 26 0.43 -29.88 36.37
N GLU A 27 1.40 -28.99 36.14
CA GLU A 27 1.52 -28.23 34.88
C GLU A 27 1.67 -29.13 33.66
N SER A 28 2.28 -30.30 33.84
CA SER A 28 2.52 -31.29 32.79
C SER A 28 1.36 -32.28 32.57
N ALA A 29 0.33 -32.27 33.42
CA ALA A 29 -0.81 -33.19 33.35
C ALA A 29 -1.94 -32.72 32.42
N ILE A 30 -1.92 -31.46 31.99
CA ILE A 30 -2.82 -30.96 30.93
C ILE A 30 -2.21 -31.31 29.57
N SER A 31 -2.06 -32.62 29.31
CA SER A 31 -1.90 -33.10 27.95
C SER A 31 -3.21 -32.83 27.23
N SER A 32 -3.30 -31.72 26.51
CA SER A 32 -4.47 -31.45 25.68
C SER A 32 -4.53 -32.56 24.64
N LYS A 33 -5.56 -33.42 24.73
CA LYS A 33 -5.83 -34.47 23.73
C LYS A 33 -5.93 -33.94 22.29
N TYR A 34 -6.04 -32.62 22.16
CA TYR A 34 -6.05 -31.90 20.90
C TYR A 34 -4.85 -30.95 20.82
N PRO A 35 -4.17 -30.90 19.67
CA PRO A 35 -3.16 -29.88 19.45
C PRO A 35 -3.78 -28.48 19.55
N PRO A 36 -3.01 -27.46 19.96
CA PRO A 36 -3.46 -26.08 19.88
C PRO A 36 -3.88 -25.74 18.45
N PRO A 37 -4.82 -24.79 18.27
CA PRO A 37 -5.25 -24.40 16.93
C PRO A 37 -4.05 -23.90 16.10
N SER A 38 -4.02 -24.27 14.83
CA SER A 38 -2.94 -23.91 13.90
C SER A 38 -2.81 -22.39 13.70
N SER A 39 -3.91 -21.65 13.85
CA SER A 39 -3.97 -20.21 13.65
C SER A 39 -4.21 -19.44 14.96
N PRO A 40 -3.54 -18.31 15.19
CA PRO A 40 -3.79 -17.43 16.33
C PRO A 40 -5.17 -16.77 16.27
N SER A 41 -5.74 -16.62 15.07
CA SER A 41 -7.06 -16.01 14.87
C SER A 41 -8.20 -17.02 14.90
N PHE A 42 -7.96 -18.27 15.31
CA PHE A 42 -8.93 -19.37 15.22
C PHE A 42 -10.30 -19.04 15.84
N PHE A 43 -10.30 -18.44 17.03
CA PHE A 43 -11.53 -18.12 17.77
C PHE A 43 -12.30 -16.90 17.23
N THR A 44 -11.79 -16.22 16.19
CA THR A 44 -12.45 -15.06 15.58
C THR A 44 -13.55 -15.42 14.58
N GLY A 45 -13.73 -16.71 14.28
CA GLY A 45 -14.72 -17.22 13.32
C GLY A 45 -14.36 -17.00 11.84
N ARG A 46 -13.43 -16.07 11.52
CA ARG A 46 -12.90 -15.81 10.18
C ARG A 46 -11.38 -15.77 10.18
N HIS A 47 -10.76 -16.84 10.66
CA HIS A 47 -9.33 -16.91 10.86
C HIS A 47 -8.52 -16.73 9.57
N GLU A 48 -8.92 -17.34 8.45
CA GLU A 48 -8.17 -17.21 7.18
C GLU A 48 -8.03 -15.76 6.68
N TYR A 49 -9.11 -14.97 6.81
CA TYR A 49 -9.08 -13.54 6.48
C TYR A 49 -8.18 -12.78 7.44
N ASN A 50 -8.34 -12.98 8.75
CA ASN A 50 -7.58 -12.27 9.76
C ASN A 50 -6.08 -12.61 9.70
N ASP A 51 -5.73 -13.86 9.41
CA ASP A 51 -4.35 -14.30 9.24
C ASP A 51 -3.74 -13.69 7.98
N SER A 52 -4.48 -13.67 6.86
CA SER A 52 -4.02 -13.02 5.63
C SER A 52 -3.82 -11.51 5.82
N VAL A 53 -4.74 -10.84 6.51
CA VAL A 53 -4.61 -9.41 6.83
C VAL A 53 -3.42 -9.16 7.75
N SER A 54 -3.24 -9.99 8.79
CA SER A 54 -2.10 -9.89 9.72
C SER A 54 -0.79 -10.07 8.97
N GLN A 55 -0.70 -11.06 8.08
CA GLN A 55 0.46 -11.28 7.22
C GLN A 55 0.79 -10.05 6.35
N LEU A 56 -0.23 -9.42 5.74
CA LEU A 56 -0.04 -8.21 4.93
C LEU A 56 0.41 -7.01 5.79
N GLN A 57 -0.15 -6.86 6.99
CA GLN A 57 0.23 -5.80 7.94
C GLN A 57 1.65 -5.99 8.47
N ASP A 58 2.04 -7.22 8.79
CA ASP A 58 3.39 -7.56 9.24
C ASP A 58 4.41 -7.29 8.14
N ALA A 59 4.15 -7.73 6.91
CA ALA A 59 4.99 -7.42 5.75
C ALA A 59 5.14 -5.90 5.55
N LEU A 60 4.06 -5.14 5.74
CA LEU A 60 4.06 -3.68 5.64
C LEU A 60 4.92 -3.05 6.75
N ASN A 61 4.77 -3.51 7.99
CA ASN A 61 5.54 -3.02 9.13
C ASN A 61 7.02 -3.35 9.00
N VAL A 62 7.37 -4.57 8.56
CA VAL A 62 8.74 -4.99 8.29
C VAL A 62 9.36 -4.13 7.19
N ALA A 63 8.67 -3.95 6.06
CA ALA A 63 9.16 -3.10 4.98
C ALA A 63 9.37 -1.64 5.43
N LYS A 64 8.44 -1.08 6.21
CA LYS A 64 8.60 0.26 6.79
C LYS A 64 9.83 0.35 7.68
N ARG A 65 10.02 -0.59 8.61
CA ARG A 65 11.18 -0.61 9.51
C ARG A 65 12.49 -0.66 8.71
N ARG A 66 12.60 -1.54 7.72
CA ARG A 66 13.76 -1.63 6.83
C ARG A 66 14.04 -0.32 6.09
N LEU A 67 13.01 0.29 5.52
CA LEU A 67 13.16 1.56 4.80
C LEU A 67 13.51 2.73 5.75
N THR A 68 13.08 2.68 7.01
CA THR A 68 13.50 3.62 8.06
C THR A 68 14.96 3.39 8.46
N GLU A 69 15.41 2.14 8.61
CA GLU A 69 16.83 1.81 8.88
C GLU A 69 17.76 2.39 7.81
N VAL A 70 17.33 2.33 6.54
CA VAL A 70 18.06 2.89 5.38
C VAL A 70 17.88 4.42 5.25
N LYS A 71 17.16 5.07 6.19
CA LYS A 71 16.86 6.52 6.22
C LYS A 71 16.09 7.04 4.99
N LEU A 72 15.35 6.16 4.31
CA LEU A 72 14.44 6.56 3.22
C LEU A 72 13.10 7.06 3.75
N LEU A 73 12.73 6.69 4.97
CA LEU A 73 11.56 7.20 5.70
C LEU A 73 12.03 8.01 6.91
N PRO A 74 11.38 9.14 7.25
CA PRO A 74 10.15 9.68 6.67
C PRO A 74 10.39 10.54 5.42
N LEU A 75 9.61 10.28 4.36
CA LEU A 75 9.69 11.05 3.12
C LEU A 75 8.80 12.31 3.19
N PRO A 76 9.32 13.51 2.85
CA PRO A 76 8.51 14.73 2.71
C PRO A 76 7.39 14.55 1.67
N GLN A 77 6.26 15.24 1.85
CA GLN A 77 5.10 15.07 0.96
C GLN A 77 5.42 15.44 -0.51
N ALA A 78 6.28 16.44 -0.73
CA ALA A 78 6.74 16.80 -2.08
C ALA A 78 7.46 15.64 -2.77
N ALA A 79 8.40 14.99 -2.08
CA ALA A 79 9.14 13.84 -2.59
C ALA A 79 8.25 12.60 -2.80
N ARG A 80 7.19 12.45 -1.98
CA ARG A 80 6.20 11.39 -2.17
C ARG A 80 5.39 11.58 -3.46
N ASN A 81 5.09 12.82 -3.83
CA ASN A 81 4.32 13.13 -5.05
C ASN A 81 5.15 12.98 -6.34
N SER A 82 6.47 13.14 -6.27
CA SER A 82 7.37 12.94 -7.42
C SER A 82 7.70 11.46 -7.67
N LEU A 83 7.34 10.56 -6.76
CA LEU A 83 7.68 9.16 -6.86
C LEU A 83 6.90 8.49 -8.01
N PRO A 84 7.54 7.63 -8.83
CA PRO A 84 6.81 6.82 -9.79
C PRO A 84 5.81 5.93 -9.05
N VAL A 85 4.52 6.11 -9.33
CA VAL A 85 3.49 5.22 -8.79
C VAL A 85 3.60 3.89 -9.52
N GLY A 86 4.05 2.84 -8.83
CA GLY A 86 4.07 1.49 -9.36
C GLY A 86 2.68 1.11 -9.85
N ARG A 87 2.50 0.99 -11.16
CA ARG A 87 1.20 0.64 -11.73
C ARG A 87 0.98 -0.86 -11.52
N THR A 88 -0.06 -1.23 -10.78
CA THR A 88 -0.43 -2.64 -10.57
C THR A 88 -1.91 -2.84 -10.81
N ALA A 89 -2.24 -4.02 -11.35
CA ALA A 89 -3.60 -4.49 -11.52
C ALA A 89 -3.86 -5.62 -10.52
N TRP A 90 -4.71 -5.35 -9.53
CA TRP A 90 -5.10 -6.32 -8.51
C TRP A 90 -6.19 -7.26 -9.01
N LYS A 91 -6.22 -8.49 -8.49
CA LYS A 91 -7.32 -9.43 -8.74
C LYS A 91 -8.67 -8.82 -8.36
N ASN A 92 -9.74 -9.29 -9.00
CA ASN A 92 -11.10 -8.96 -8.63
C ASN A 92 -11.46 -9.53 -7.23
N GLN A 93 -12.61 -9.16 -6.69
CA GLN A 93 -13.04 -9.59 -5.34
C GLN A 93 -13.05 -11.12 -5.20
N GLU A 94 -13.52 -11.84 -6.21
CA GLU A 94 -13.54 -13.30 -6.25
C GLU A 94 -12.12 -13.89 -6.29
N GLY A 95 -11.23 -13.32 -7.10
CA GLY A 95 -9.84 -13.76 -7.18
C GLY A 95 -9.05 -13.50 -5.90
N ILE A 96 -9.32 -12.40 -5.19
CA ILE A 96 -8.74 -12.16 -3.86
C ILE A 96 -9.36 -13.09 -2.82
N ALA A 97 -10.67 -13.32 -2.86
CA ALA A 97 -11.35 -14.28 -1.97
C ALA A 97 -10.73 -15.68 -2.10
N LEU A 98 -10.49 -16.14 -3.34
CA LEU A 98 -9.82 -17.41 -3.61
C LEU A 98 -8.37 -17.41 -3.10
N ALA A 99 -7.64 -16.30 -3.25
CA ALA A 99 -6.26 -16.20 -2.76
C ALA A 99 -6.15 -16.17 -1.22
N VAL A 100 -7.20 -15.72 -0.52
CA VAL A 100 -7.31 -15.69 0.94
C VAL A 100 -7.90 -16.99 1.50
N GLY A 101 -8.70 -17.72 0.72
CA GLY A 101 -9.42 -18.93 1.13
C GLY A 101 -10.85 -18.68 1.62
N SER A 102 -11.27 -17.41 1.76
CA SER A 102 -12.55 -17.07 2.39
C SER A 102 -13.43 -16.15 1.55
N HIS A 103 -14.75 -16.23 1.75
CA HIS A 103 -15.69 -15.31 1.12
C HIS A 103 -15.59 -13.91 1.73
N LEU A 104 -15.21 -12.94 0.88
CA LEU A 104 -14.99 -11.55 1.29
C LEU A 104 -16.22 -10.70 1.08
N LYS A 105 -16.53 -9.87 2.09
CA LYS A 105 -17.44 -8.73 1.92
C LYS A 105 -16.73 -7.59 1.17
N THR A 106 -17.49 -6.70 0.54
CA THR A 106 -16.93 -5.55 -0.19
C THR A 106 -16.07 -4.63 0.68
N SER A 107 -16.40 -4.47 1.97
CA SER A 107 -15.57 -3.71 2.92
C SER A 107 -14.20 -4.39 3.16
N GLN A 108 -14.19 -5.70 3.36
CA GLN A 108 -12.98 -6.49 3.58
C GLN A 108 -12.07 -6.48 2.34
N TYR A 109 -12.67 -6.62 1.16
CA TYR A 109 -11.97 -6.48 -0.11
C TYR A 109 -11.29 -5.11 -0.25
N ARG A 110 -12.03 -4.01 0.01
CA ARG A 110 -11.46 -2.65 -0.02
C ARG A 110 -10.33 -2.46 0.99
N HIS A 111 -10.43 -3.08 2.17
CA HIS A 111 -9.38 -3.04 3.17
C HIS A 111 -8.09 -3.73 2.69
N ILE A 112 -8.21 -4.95 2.15
CA ILE A 112 -7.08 -5.68 1.55
C ILE A 112 -6.45 -4.86 0.42
N LEU A 113 -7.29 -4.28 -0.46
CA LEU A 113 -6.81 -3.46 -1.57
C LEU A 113 -6.00 -2.24 -1.10
N SER A 114 -6.42 -1.60 -0.01
CA SER A 114 -5.69 -0.49 0.61
C SER A 114 -4.32 -0.94 1.15
N LEU A 115 -4.24 -2.12 1.77
CA LEU A 115 -2.98 -2.70 2.23
C LEU A 115 -2.05 -3.03 1.06
N LEU A 116 -2.56 -3.70 0.01
CA LEU A 116 -1.79 -4.03 -1.20
C LEU A 116 -1.27 -2.78 -1.90
N THR A 117 -2.10 -1.74 -2.01
CA THR A 117 -1.70 -0.44 -2.57
C THR A 117 -0.60 0.21 -1.75
N SER A 118 -0.69 0.14 -0.42
CA SER A 118 0.34 0.66 0.48
C SER A 118 1.66 -0.10 0.36
N LEU A 119 1.61 -1.43 0.28
CA LEU A 119 2.79 -2.29 0.06
C LEU A 119 3.46 -2.00 -1.28
N ASN A 120 2.67 -1.82 -2.34
CA ASN A 120 3.18 -1.49 -3.65
C ASN A 120 3.83 -0.10 -3.69
N ALA A 121 3.30 0.88 -2.97
CA ALA A 121 3.95 2.18 -2.82
C ALA A 121 5.31 2.08 -2.12
N LEU A 122 5.43 1.22 -1.10
CA LEU A 122 6.72 0.95 -0.44
C LEU A 122 7.70 0.23 -1.36
N ARG A 123 7.21 -0.68 -2.23
CA ARG A 123 8.04 -1.32 -3.25
C ARG A 123 8.61 -0.31 -4.24
N SER A 124 7.79 0.59 -4.79
CA SER A 124 8.28 1.64 -5.69
C SER A 124 9.26 2.58 -4.99
N LEU A 125 9.08 2.85 -3.70
CA LEU A 125 10.06 3.60 -2.91
C LEU A 125 11.38 2.83 -2.72
N ALA A 126 11.31 1.52 -2.48
CA ALA A 126 12.49 0.68 -2.38
C ALA A 126 13.25 0.59 -3.71
N GLU A 127 12.54 0.61 -4.84
CA GLU A 127 13.12 0.69 -6.19
C GLU A 127 13.92 1.99 -6.38
N VAL A 128 13.35 3.14 -5.98
CA VAL A 128 14.06 4.43 -6.00
C VAL A 128 15.27 4.43 -5.05
N GLY A 129 15.14 3.80 -3.88
CA GLY A 129 16.20 3.67 -2.88
C GLY A 129 17.23 2.56 -3.16
N ASN A 130 17.13 1.88 -4.31
CA ASN A 130 17.99 0.78 -4.73
C ASN A 130 18.16 -0.34 -3.67
N GLN A 131 17.06 -0.78 -3.06
CA GLN A 131 17.05 -1.83 -2.02
C GLN A 131 16.44 -3.14 -2.54
N PRO A 132 17.21 -3.99 -3.25
CA PRO A 132 16.68 -5.19 -3.93
C PRO A 132 16.12 -6.25 -2.97
N ALA A 133 16.66 -6.36 -1.75
CA ALA A 133 16.18 -7.32 -0.76
C ALA A 133 14.70 -7.09 -0.40
N VAL A 134 14.35 -5.85 -0.06
CA VAL A 134 12.97 -5.46 0.29
C VAL A 134 12.05 -5.58 -0.92
N ILE A 135 12.53 -5.22 -2.12
CA ILE A 135 11.76 -5.33 -3.37
C ILE A 135 11.36 -6.79 -3.62
N ASN A 136 12.30 -7.72 -3.49
CA ASN A 136 12.07 -9.14 -3.74
C ASN A 136 11.12 -9.78 -2.72
N GLU A 137 11.24 -9.42 -1.44
CA GLU A 137 10.31 -9.88 -0.40
C GLU A 137 8.89 -9.38 -0.65
N LEU A 138 8.74 -8.08 -0.94
CA LEU A 138 7.44 -7.50 -1.26
C LEU A 138 6.85 -8.07 -2.55
N ALA A 139 7.66 -8.29 -3.59
CA ALA A 139 7.22 -8.88 -4.84
C ALA A 139 6.63 -10.28 -4.64
N LYS A 140 7.25 -11.13 -3.80
CA LYS A 140 6.74 -12.46 -3.47
C LYS A 140 5.35 -12.42 -2.82
N VAL A 141 5.15 -11.50 -1.87
CA VAL A 141 3.85 -11.34 -1.20
C VAL A 141 2.79 -10.80 -2.17
N LEU A 142 3.14 -9.79 -2.96
CA LEU A 142 2.23 -9.13 -3.89
C LEU A 142 1.81 -10.05 -5.05
N GLN A 143 2.72 -10.88 -5.58
CA GLN A 143 2.46 -11.79 -6.71
C GLN A 143 1.24 -12.68 -6.50
N ARG A 144 0.95 -13.09 -5.25
CA ARG A 144 -0.24 -13.86 -4.91
C ARG A 144 -1.55 -13.15 -5.26
N TYR A 145 -1.58 -11.82 -5.17
CA TYR A 145 -2.79 -10.98 -5.33
C TYR A 145 -2.81 -10.19 -6.66
N GLU A 146 -1.74 -10.26 -7.45
CA GLU A 146 -1.67 -9.64 -8.76
C GLU A 146 -2.45 -10.44 -9.82
N ARG A 147 -2.99 -9.72 -10.81
CA ARG A 147 -3.61 -10.33 -11.98
C ARG A 147 -2.56 -10.97 -12.89
N ILE A 148 -2.95 -12.04 -13.55
CA ILE A 148 -2.12 -12.74 -14.55
C ILE A 148 -2.00 -11.86 -15.82
N ASP A 149 -3.11 -11.22 -16.22
CA ASP A 149 -3.23 -10.32 -17.37
C ASP A 149 -2.80 -8.86 -17.06
N LYS A 150 -2.04 -8.64 -15.99
CA LYS A 150 -1.66 -7.30 -15.53
C LYS A 150 -0.91 -6.51 -16.61
N ASP A 151 0.07 -7.14 -17.27
CA ASP A 151 0.92 -6.44 -18.23
C ASP A 151 0.13 -5.99 -19.46
N GLU A 152 -0.81 -6.81 -19.93
CA GLU A 152 -1.71 -6.46 -21.02
C GLU A 152 -2.64 -5.30 -20.64
N LEU A 153 -3.26 -5.36 -19.47
CA LEU A 153 -4.15 -4.29 -18.98
C LEU A 153 -3.41 -2.96 -18.75
N LEU A 154 -2.16 -3.03 -18.32
CA LEU A 154 -1.32 -1.84 -18.14
C LEU A 154 -0.78 -1.31 -19.48
N ALA A 155 -0.53 -2.20 -20.43
CA ALA A 155 -0.09 -1.86 -21.79
C ALA A 155 -1.22 -1.31 -22.67
N MET A 156 -2.49 -1.54 -22.31
CA MET A 156 -3.66 -0.93 -22.95
C MET A 156 -3.62 0.59 -22.80
N LYS A 157 -2.89 1.23 -23.72
CA LYS A 157 -2.80 2.68 -23.82
C LYS A 157 -4.13 3.22 -24.31
N LYS A 158 -4.73 4.12 -23.53
CA LYS A 158 -5.90 4.88 -23.99
C LYS A 158 -5.50 5.62 -25.27
N ASN A 159 -6.32 5.50 -26.32
CA ASN A 159 -6.09 6.21 -27.56
C ASN A 159 -5.92 7.70 -27.25
N PRO A 160 -4.75 8.31 -27.54
CA PRO A 160 -4.52 9.70 -27.22
C PRO A 160 -5.54 10.56 -27.97
N VAL A 161 -5.99 11.64 -27.33
CA VAL A 161 -6.87 12.61 -27.97
C VAL A 161 -6.11 13.18 -29.18
N LYS A 162 -6.67 12.97 -30.38
CA LYS A 162 -6.10 13.50 -31.61
C LYS A 162 -6.46 14.99 -31.71
N PHE A 163 -5.45 15.82 -31.91
CA PHE A 163 -5.65 17.24 -32.19
C PHE A 163 -5.70 17.46 -33.70
N ASP A 164 -6.59 18.35 -34.13
CA ASP A 164 -6.69 18.76 -35.54
C ASP A 164 -5.50 19.67 -35.92
N SER A 165 -5.36 20.00 -37.21
CA SER A 165 -4.33 20.92 -37.73
C SER A 165 -4.29 22.29 -37.03
N HIS A 166 -5.41 22.71 -36.46
CA HIS A 166 -5.58 23.98 -35.74
C HIS A 166 -5.34 23.83 -34.22
N GLY A 167 -4.84 22.68 -33.75
CA GLY A 167 -4.61 22.42 -32.32
C GLY A 167 -5.89 22.31 -31.48
N ARG A 168 -7.04 22.02 -32.11
CA ARG A 168 -8.34 21.89 -31.44
C ARG A 168 -8.65 20.44 -31.11
N SER A 169 -9.32 20.18 -30.00
CA SER A 169 -9.86 18.84 -29.69
C SER A 169 -11.36 18.78 -29.97
N TYR A 170 -11.78 17.82 -30.80
CA TYR A 170 -13.19 17.57 -31.11
C TYR A 170 -13.82 16.63 -30.07
N THR A 171 -15.00 16.97 -29.59
CA THR A 171 -15.83 16.12 -28.73
C THR A 171 -17.31 16.20 -29.13
N LEU A 172 -18.05 15.14 -28.88
CA LEU A 172 -19.49 15.07 -29.16
C LEU A 172 -20.23 14.63 -27.90
N GLY A 173 -21.20 15.42 -27.48
CA GLY A 173 -22.07 15.13 -26.34
C GLY A 173 -23.52 15.00 -26.79
N LYS A 174 -24.25 14.03 -26.23
CA LYS A 174 -25.69 13.86 -26.44
C LYS A 174 -26.42 13.80 -25.09
N ARG A 175 -27.55 14.50 -24.98
CA ARG A 175 -28.47 14.39 -23.84
C ARG A 175 -29.90 14.51 -24.34
N LYS A 176 -30.71 13.46 -24.11
CA LYS A 176 -32.07 13.32 -24.64
C LYS A 176 -32.05 13.53 -26.17
N GLU A 177 -32.83 14.48 -26.68
CA GLU A 177 -32.92 14.84 -28.10
C GLU A 177 -31.85 15.85 -28.55
N SER A 178 -31.05 16.41 -27.65
CA SER A 178 -30.03 17.41 -27.99
C SER A 178 -28.66 16.76 -28.20
N ALA A 179 -28.01 17.12 -29.30
CA ALA A 179 -26.62 16.76 -29.59
C ALA A 179 -25.79 18.03 -29.83
N ALA A 180 -24.59 18.07 -29.27
CA ALA A 180 -23.64 19.17 -29.45
C ALA A 180 -22.30 18.64 -29.96
N ARG A 181 -21.75 19.32 -30.97
CA ARG A 181 -20.37 19.15 -31.44
C ARG A 181 -19.55 20.30 -30.86
N VAL A 182 -18.54 19.97 -30.06
CA VAL A 182 -17.73 20.95 -29.32
C VAL A 182 -16.28 20.83 -29.75
N TRP A 183 -15.72 21.95 -30.22
CA TRP A 183 -14.29 22.10 -30.47
C TRP A 183 -13.69 22.93 -29.35
N VAL A 184 -12.77 22.35 -28.60
CA VAL A 184 -12.05 23.07 -27.53
C VAL A 184 -10.72 23.54 -28.08
N ILE A 185 -10.44 24.84 -27.91
CA ILE A 185 -9.20 25.49 -28.35
C ILE A 185 -8.55 26.13 -27.12
N PRO A 186 -7.29 25.80 -26.81
CA PRO A 186 -6.58 26.47 -25.73
C PRO A 186 -6.33 27.94 -26.13
N THR A 187 -6.89 28.89 -25.38
CA THR A 187 -6.74 30.33 -25.64
C THR A 187 -5.60 30.98 -24.86
N LYS A 188 -5.10 30.30 -23.82
CA LYS A 188 -3.93 30.69 -23.06
C LYS A 188 -2.84 29.67 -23.33
N THR A 189 -1.76 30.09 -23.98
CA THR A 189 -0.50 29.38 -23.88
C THR A 189 -0.09 29.48 -22.41
N VAL A 190 -0.21 28.37 -21.67
CA VAL A 190 0.50 28.25 -20.40
C VAL A 190 1.96 28.39 -20.81
N ALA A 191 2.55 29.56 -20.52
CA ALA A 191 3.95 29.80 -20.74
C ALA A 191 4.71 28.59 -20.20
N ALA A 192 5.53 27.98 -21.06
CA ALA A 192 6.42 26.90 -20.67
C ALA A 192 7.09 27.26 -19.33
N PRO A 193 7.38 26.28 -18.44
CA PRO A 193 8.25 26.55 -17.31
C PRO A 193 9.50 27.24 -17.86
N VAL A 194 9.69 28.49 -17.41
CA VAL A 194 10.74 29.38 -17.89
C VAL A 194 12.06 28.62 -17.85
N PRO A 195 12.74 28.41 -18.99
CA PRO A 195 14.09 27.88 -18.94
C PRO A 195 14.96 28.92 -18.22
N GLU A 196 15.53 28.53 -17.09
CA GLU A 196 16.65 29.22 -16.45
C GLU A 196 17.81 29.29 -17.45
N THR A 197 17.82 30.27 -18.37
CA THR A 197 18.93 30.38 -19.36
C THR A 197 19.23 31.83 -19.78
N ALA A 198 18.64 32.83 -19.12
CA ALA A 198 19.11 34.22 -19.29
C ALA A 198 20.23 34.55 -18.28
N LEU A 199 20.03 34.24 -17.00
CA LEU A 199 21.02 34.54 -15.94
C LEU A 199 22.30 33.70 -16.02
N GLN A 200 22.21 32.42 -16.45
CA GLN A 200 23.40 31.55 -16.58
C GLN A 200 24.30 31.94 -17.77
N LYS A 201 23.73 32.61 -18.79
CA LYS A 201 24.47 33.04 -19.98
C LYS A 201 25.19 34.37 -19.73
N GLU A 202 24.65 35.25 -18.90
CA GLU A 202 25.32 36.47 -18.45
C GLU A 202 26.45 36.17 -17.46
N ILE A 203 26.25 35.27 -16.50
CA ILE A 203 27.30 34.87 -15.54
C ILE A 203 28.49 34.19 -16.23
N SER A 204 28.26 33.41 -17.29
CA SER A 204 29.33 32.77 -18.06
C SER A 204 30.05 33.72 -19.02
N ALA A 205 29.40 34.82 -19.43
CA ALA A 205 30.00 35.83 -20.30
C ALA A 205 30.87 36.83 -19.52
N GLU A 206 30.46 37.19 -18.30
CA GLU A 206 31.25 38.05 -17.39
C GLU A 206 32.52 37.35 -16.88
N LEU A 207 32.52 36.01 -16.71
CA LEU A 207 33.72 35.27 -16.28
C LEU A 207 34.77 35.09 -17.39
N ALA A 208 34.41 35.33 -18.66
CA ALA A 208 35.32 35.19 -19.81
C ALA A 208 36.08 36.48 -20.18
N LEU A 209 35.82 37.60 -19.48
CA LEU A 209 36.48 38.89 -19.70
C LEU A 209 37.31 39.28 -18.46
N THR A 210 38.27 38.43 -18.11
CA THR A 210 39.41 38.89 -17.30
C THR A 210 40.58 39.19 -18.24
N PRO A 211 41.10 40.43 -18.27
CA PRO A 211 42.26 40.75 -19.09
C PRO A 211 43.50 40.07 -18.50
N THR A 212 44.15 39.23 -19.30
CA THR A 212 45.47 38.66 -19.07
C THR A 212 46.48 39.79 -18.82
N MET A 213 46.92 39.96 -17.57
CA MET A 213 48.06 40.80 -17.23
C MET A 213 49.34 40.20 -17.85
N PRO A 214 50.22 41.02 -18.46
CA PRO A 214 51.48 40.54 -18.99
C PRO A 214 52.47 40.24 -17.86
N GLU A 215 53.12 39.09 -17.98
CA GLU A 215 54.19 38.58 -17.14
C GLU A 215 55.44 39.48 -17.29
N ILE A 216 55.90 40.07 -16.20
CA ILE A 216 57.16 40.82 -16.14
C ILE A 216 58.23 39.85 -15.61
N GLN A 217 59.26 39.61 -16.42
CA GLN A 217 60.53 38.99 -16.00
C GLN A 217 61.43 40.01 -15.29
#